data_AF-A0A2K9D5M7-F1
#
_entry.id   AF-A0A2K9D5M7-F1
#
_cell.length_a   1.000
_cell.length_b   1.000
_cell.length_c   1.000
_cell.angle_alpha   90.00
_cell.angle_beta   90.00
_cell.angle_gamma   90.00
#
_symmetry.space_group_name_H-M   'P 1'
#
loop_
_entity.id
_entity.type
_entity.pdbx_description
1 polymer ?
#
loop_
_entity_poly.entity_id
_entity_poly.type
_entity_poly.pdbx_seq_one_letter_code
_entity_poly.pdbx_strand_id
1 'polypeptide(L)'
;MSAMGTKSTSERAARDAVTDASAAAKTAAKTAKSLPKKLAAGLEEYIEEARDAADVSKKRLRRKPRAVTREAERAVRRLERAVAKAVSAADRKARLRAEARQSAAEAERAAARAAAEAAEAKALKKAARRAERAAARADAEAVAASDALASELAAPGATAAASTPADADAEPGGPASELAALTVAQLRDRARTDGRSGYSRLTKAQLIDLLS
;
A
#
# COMPACT_ATOMS: atom_id res chain seq x y z
N MET A 1 -63.25 32.50 -43.71
CA MET A 1 -62.73 31.37 -42.93
C MET A 1 -61.23 31.54 -42.76
N SER A 2 -60.78 31.89 -41.55
CA SER A 2 -59.37 32.06 -41.24
C SER A 2 -58.67 30.71 -41.30
N ALA A 3 -57.79 30.52 -42.29
CA ALA A 3 -56.91 29.37 -42.33
C ALA A 3 -56.05 29.40 -41.06
N MET A 4 -56.31 28.47 -40.13
CA MET A 4 -55.42 28.21 -39.00
C MET A 4 -54.06 27.83 -39.58
N GLY A 5 -53.12 28.78 -39.56
CA GLY A 5 -51.84 28.68 -40.22
C GLY A 5 -51.01 27.54 -39.66
N THR A 6 -50.98 26.41 -40.37
CA THR A 6 -50.01 25.35 -40.14
C THR A 6 -48.63 25.93 -40.44
N LYS A 7 -47.80 26.07 -39.39
CA LYS A 7 -46.40 26.52 -39.53
C LYS A 7 -45.72 25.63 -40.56
N SER A 8 -45.00 26.24 -41.51
CA SER A 8 -44.25 25.48 -42.51
C SER A 8 -43.17 24.62 -41.84
N THR A 9 -42.79 23.51 -42.47
CA THR A 9 -41.76 22.59 -41.94
C THR A 9 -40.46 23.31 -41.62
N SER A 10 -40.06 24.28 -42.45
CA SER A 10 -38.87 25.10 -42.21
C SER A 10 -39.01 26.03 -41.00
N GLU A 11 -40.20 26.60 -40.78
CA GLU A 11 -40.47 27.43 -39.62
C GLU A 11 -40.56 26.63 -38.31
N ARG A 12 -40.87 25.33 -38.40
CA ARG A 12 -40.80 24.39 -37.28
C ARG A 12 -39.34 24.06 -36.96
N ALA A 13 -38.58 23.61 -37.95
CA ALA A 13 -37.14 23.33 -37.79
C ALA A 13 -36.34 24.53 -37.24
N ALA A 14 -36.68 25.75 -37.65
CA ALA A 14 -36.05 26.96 -37.10
C ALA A 14 -36.38 27.18 -35.61
N ARG A 15 -37.59 26.86 -35.16
CA ARG A 15 -37.95 26.93 -33.72
C ARG A 15 -37.27 25.83 -32.91
N ASP A 16 -37.18 24.65 -33.47
CA ASP A 16 -36.53 23.51 -32.83
C ASP A 16 -35.03 23.85 -32.63
N ALA A 17 -34.35 24.31 -33.68
CA ALA A 17 -32.94 24.72 -33.60
C ALA A 17 -32.69 25.87 -32.61
N VAL A 18 -33.61 26.84 -32.49
CA VAL A 18 -33.54 27.92 -31.49
C VAL A 18 -33.71 27.38 -30.07
N THR A 19 -34.60 26.41 -29.89
CA THR A 19 -34.81 25.75 -28.60
C THR A 19 -33.57 24.95 -28.21
N ASP A 20 -32.97 24.24 -29.17
CA ASP A 20 -31.72 23.51 -28.99
C ASP A 20 -30.56 24.44 -28.63
N ALA A 21 -30.43 25.58 -29.31
CA ALA A 21 -29.44 26.60 -28.97
C ALA A 21 -29.60 27.14 -27.54
N SER A 22 -30.84 27.42 -27.12
CA SER A 22 -31.13 27.83 -25.73
C SER A 22 -30.80 26.74 -24.72
N ALA A 23 -31.14 25.49 -25.02
CA ALA A 23 -30.85 24.34 -24.16
C ALA A 23 -29.34 24.11 -24.05
N ALA A 24 -28.61 24.14 -25.17
CA ALA A 24 -27.16 24.03 -25.22
C ALA A 24 -26.46 25.15 -24.44
N ALA A 25 -26.92 26.40 -24.57
CA ALA A 25 -26.39 27.51 -23.78
C ALA A 25 -26.58 27.31 -22.27
N LYS A 26 -27.75 26.79 -21.85
CA LYS A 26 -28.03 26.49 -20.44
C LYS A 26 -27.19 25.32 -19.92
N THR A 27 -27.03 24.26 -20.70
CA THR A 27 -26.20 23.11 -20.29
C THR A 27 -24.74 23.51 -20.21
N ALA A 28 -24.22 24.24 -21.20
CA ALA A 28 -22.85 24.76 -21.19
C ALA A 28 -22.59 25.75 -20.04
N ALA A 29 -23.57 26.60 -19.70
CA ALA A 29 -23.45 27.47 -18.53
C ALA A 29 -23.38 26.68 -17.21
N LYS A 30 -24.02 25.50 -17.12
CA LYS A 30 -23.89 24.61 -15.96
C LYS A 30 -22.53 23.92 -15.94
N THR A 31 -22.05 23.43 -17.07
CA THR A 31 -20.72 22.78 -17.15
C THR A 31 -19.59 23.77 -16.86
N ALA A 32 -19.71 25.03 -17.30
CA ALA A 32 -18.74 26.07 -16.99
C ALA A 32 -18.56 26.27 -15.47
N LYS A 33 -19.60 26.08 -14.65
CA LYS A 33 -19.52 26.21 -13.19
C LYS A 33 -18.70 25.11 -12.51
N SER A 34 -18.61 23.92 -13.10
CA SER A 34 -17.82 22.81 -12.57
C SER A 34 -16.39 22.77 -13.12
N LEU A 35 -16.08 23.62 -14.10
CA LEU A 35 -14.76 23.70 -14.72
C LEU A 35 -13.86 24.73 -14.00
N PRO A 36 -12.53 24.58 -14.11
CA PRO A 36 -11.58 25.59 -13.64
C PRO A 36 -11.86 26.98 -14.26
N LYS A 37 -11.75 28.06 -13.47
CA LYS A 37 -12.06 29.45 -13.87
C LYS A 37 -11.50 29.85 -15.24
N LYS A 38 -10.27 29.46 -15.56
CA LYS A 38 -9.63 29.78 -16.85
C LYS A 38 -10.30 29.09 -18.05
N LEU A 39 -10.82 27.87 -17.86
CA LEU A 39 -11.52 27.13 -18.90
C LEU A 39 -12.98 27.60 -19.01
N ALA A 40 -13.61 27.92 -17.88
CA ALA A 40 -14.95 28.48 -17.83
C ALA A 40 -15.04 29.82 -18.59
N ALA A 41 -14.09 30.73 -18.37
CA ALA A 41 -14.04 32.03 -19.06
C ALA A 41 -13.96 31.88 -20.59
N GLY A 42 -13.27 30.85 -21.10
CA GLY A 42 -13.20 30.57 -22.53
C GLY A 42 -14.50 30.01 -23.15
N LEU A 43 -15.49 29.65 -22.33
CA LEU A 43 -16.80 29.19 -22.79
C LEU A 43 -17.84 30.32 -22.83
N GLU A 44 -17.62 31.42 -22.11
CA GLU A 44 -18.60 32.51 -21.98
C GLU A 44 -18.99 33.11 -23.34
N GLU A 45 -18.01 33.37 -24.21
CA GLU A 45 -18.24 33.88 -25.57
C GLU A 45 -19.14 32.95 -26.40
N TYR A 46 -18.92 31.64 -26.35
CA TYR A 46 -19.73 30.67 -27.09
C TYR A 46 -21.13 30.49 -26.49
N ILE A 47 -21.26 30.64 -25.17
CA ILE A 47 -22.55 30.61 -24.47
C ILE A 47 -23.37 31.83 -24.88
N GLU A 48 -22.74 33.01 -24.98
CA GLU A 48 -23.37 34.23 -25.47
C GLU A 48 -23.76 34.11 -26.94
N GLU A 49 -22.87 33.61 -27.82
CA GLU A 49 -23.19 33.35 -29.24
C GLU A 49 -24.42 32.43 -29.38
N ALA A 50 -24.53 31.39 -28.56
CA ALA A 50 -25.69 30.48 -28.57
C ALA A 50 -26.97 31.13 -28.00
N ARG A 51 -26.85 32.05 -27.04
CA ARG A 51 -28.00 32.83 -26.54
C ARG A 51 -28.51 33.80 -27.59
N ASP A 52 -27.61 34.51 -28.27
CA ASP A 52 -27.97 35.45 -29.33
C ASP A 52 -28.62 34.72 -30.50
N ALA A 53 -28.13 33.54 -30.86
CA ALA A 53 -28.75 32.70 -31.88
C ALA A 53 -30.13 32.16 -31.47
N ALA A 54 -30.40 32.06 -30.17
CA ALA A 54 -31.71 31.69 -29.63
C ALA A 54 -32.68 32.88 -29.50
N ASP A 55 -32.17 34.11 -29.40
CA ASP A 55 -32.99 35.34 -29.30
C ASP A 55 -33.38 35.88 -30.69
N VAL A 56 -34.24 35.13 -31.38
CA VAL A 56 -34.73 35.51 -32.71
C VAL A 56 -36.19 35.94 -32.70
N SER A 57 -36.46 37.07 -33.38
CA SER A 57 -37.83 37.57 -33.49
C SER A 57 -38.75 36.61 -34.27
N LYS A 58 -40.03 36.56 -33.88
CA LYS A 58 -41.08 35.81 -34.59
C LYS A 58 -41.15 36.15 -36.09
N LYS A 59 -40.86 37.41 -36.44
CA LYS A 59 -40.79 37.89 -37.84
C LYS A 59 -39.62 37.25 -38.60
N ARG A 60 -38.44 37.13 -37.98
CA ARG A 60 -37.26 36.50 -38.58
C ARG A 60 -37.48 35.00 -38.80
N LEU A 61 -38.10 34.31 -37.83
CA LEU A 61 -38.49 32.91 -37.96
C LEU A 61 -39.42 32.66 -39.16
N ARG A 62 -40.41 33.54 -39.37
CA ARG A 62 -41.35 33.43 -40.51
C ARG A 62 -40.69 33.80 -41.85
N ARG A 63 -39.87 34.86 -41.90
CA ARG A 63 -39.31 35.38 -43.16
C ARG A 63 -38.05 34.66 -43.62
N LYS A 64 -37.19 34.21 -42.70
CA LYS A 64 -35.88 33.61 -43.01
C LYS A 64 -35.63 32.35 -42.16
N PRO A 65 -36.54 31.35 -42.15
CA PRO A 65 -36.41 30.18 -41.28
C PRO A 65 -35.09 29.43 -41.51
N ARG A 66 -34.69 29.21 -42.77
CA ARG A 66 -33.44 28.50 -43.11
C ARG A 66 -32.18 29.21 -42.61
N ALA A 67 -32.18 30.55 -42.58
CA ALA A 67 -31.03 31.30 -42.08
C ALA A 67 -30.92 31.16 -40.56
N VAL A 68 -32.05 31.25 -39.86
CA VAL A 68 -32.14 31.05 -38.40
C VAL A 68 -31.67 29.64 -38.03
N THR A 69 -32.16 28.60 -38.71
CA THR A 69 -31.72 27.22 -38.47
C THR A 69 -30.20 27.09 -38.58
N ARG A 70 -29.61 27.58 -39.68
CA ARG A 70 -28.15 27.49 -39.91
C ARG A 70 -27.34 28.23 -38.86
N GLU A 71 -27.79 29.40 -38.44
CA GLU A 71 -27.13 30.23 -37.41
C GLU A 71 -27.17 29.54 -36.04
N ALA A 72 -28.35 29.06 -35.63
CA ALA A 72 -28.53 28.32 -34.39
C ALA A 72 -27.71 27.01 -34.36
N GLU A 73 -27.77 26.21 -35.41
CA GLU A 73 -26.97 24.97 -35.51
C GLU A 73 -25.45 25.26 -35.50
N ARG A 74 -25.01 26.34 -36.14
CA ARG A 74 -23.60 26.73 -36.15
C ARG A 74 -23.13 27.15 -34.76
N ALA A 75 -23.94 27.93 -34.05
CA ALA A 75 -23.64 28.35 -32.68
C ALA A 75 -23.57 27.13 -31.74
N VAL A 76 -24.54 26.21 -31.83
CA VAL A 76 -24.53 24.95 -31.08
C VAL A 76 -23.26 24.14 -31.35
N ARG A 77 -22.90 23.91 -32.62
CA ARG A 77 -21.70 23.13 -32.98
C ARG A 77 -20.41 23.76 -32.46
N ARG A 78 -20.31 25.10 -32.46
CA ARG A 78 -19.15 25.82 -31.91
C ARG A 78 -19.09 25.66 -30.40
N LEU A 79 -20.22 25.85 -29.72
CA LEU A 79 -20.34 25.67 -28.28
C LEU A 79 -19.99 24.24 -27.84
N GLU A 80 -20.51 23.22 -28.51
CA GLU A 80 -20.23 21.82 -28.21
C GLU A 80 -18.74 21.49 -28.35
N ARG A 81 -18.09 21.97 -29.43
CA ARG A 81 -16.64 21.78 -29.62
C ARG A 81 -15.84 22.49 -28.53
N ALA A 82 -16.24 23.70 -28.14
CA ALA A 82 -15.59 24.44 -27.07
C ALA A 82 -15.73 23.73 -25.73
N VAL A 83 -16.94 23.25 -25.39
CA VAL A 83 -17.20 22.46 -24.17
C VAL A 83 -16.37 21.17 -24.17
N ALA A 84 -16.34 20.42 -25.26
CA ALA A 84 -15.54 19.19 -25.37
C ALA A 84 -14.03 19.46 -25.18
N LYS A 85 -13.52 20.55 -25.77
CA LYS A 85 -12.13 20.98 -25.59
C LYS A 85 -11.85 21.39 -24.14
N ALA A 86 -12.77 22.09 -23.48
CA ALA A 86 -12.62 22.50 -22.10
C ALA A 86 -12.62 21.31 -21.13
N VAL A 87 -13.55 20.36 -21.30
CA VAL A 87 -13.62 19.14 -20.50
C VAL A 87 -12.37 18.28 -20.67
N SER A 88 -11.95 18.02 -21.91
CA SER A 88 -10.72 17.23 -22.17
C SER A 88 -9.46 17.89 -21.61
N ALA A 89 -9.37 19.23 -21.66
CA ALA A 89 -8.28 19.96 -21.03
C ALA A 89 -8.30 19.84 -19.49
N ALA A 90 -9.48 19.88 -18.88
CA ALA A 90 -9.65 19.68 -17.44
C ALA A 90 -9.25 18.24 -17.03
N ASP A 91 -9.69 17.24 -17.79
CA ASP A 91 -9.37 15.82 -17.54
C ASP A 91 -7.88 15.53 -17.69
N ARG A 92 -7.25 16.02 -18.76
CA ARG A 92 -5.80 15.89 -18.96
C ARG A 92 -5.04 16.51 -17.79
N LYS A 93 -5.46 17.69 -17.33
CA LYS A 93 -4.84 18.35 -16.17
C LYS A 93 -5.07 17.57 -14.87
N ALA A 94 -6.24 16.99 -14.68
CA ALA A 94 -6.54 16.14 -13.53
C ALA A 94 -5.66 14.88 -13.52
N ARG A 95 -5.51 14.22 -14.68
CA ARG A 95 -4.64 13.04 -14.85
C ARG A 95 -3.19 13.36 -14.51
N LEU A 96 -2.62 14.43 -15.07
CA LEU A 96 -1.24 14.83 -14.79
C LEU A 96 -1.02 15.15 -13.29
N ARG A 97 -2.01 15.73 -12.63
CA ARG A 97 -1.95 15.97 -11.17
C ARG A 97 -2.05 14.69 -10.36
N ALA A 98 -2.87 13.74 -10.79
CA ALA A 98 -2.99 12.44 -10.12
C ALA A 98 -1.69 11.64 -10.26
N GLU A 99 -1.13 11.60 -11.46
CA GLU A 99 0.17 10.95 -11.75
C GLU A 99 1.30 11.59 -10.93
N ALA A 100 1.37 12.92 -10.89
CA ALA A 100 2.36 13.63 -10.06
C ALA A 100 2.21 13.34 -8.56
N ARG A 101 0.98 13.11 -8.07
CA ARG A 101 0.75 12.72 -6.67
C ARG A 101 1.15 11.28 -6.40
N GLN A 102 0.89 10.37 -7.36
CA GLN A 102 1.28 8.98 -7.26
C GLN A 102 2.80 8.85 -7.25
N SER A 103 3.50 9.53 -8.15
CA SER A 103 4.96 9.52 -8.18
C SER A 103 5.58 10.10 -6.92
N ALA A 104 5.01 11.18 -6.37
CA ALA A 104 5.43 11.72 -5.08
C ALA A 104 5.24 10.70 -3.93
N ALA A 105 4.08 10.05 -3.86
CA ALA A 105 3.79 9.06 -2.83
C ALA A 105 4.68 7.81 -2.95
N GLU A 106 5.02 7.39 -4.18
CA GLU A 106 5.96 6.29 -4.42
C GLU A 106 7.38 6.66 -4.01
N ALA A 107 7.82 7.89 -4.30
CA ALA A 107 9.11 8.38 -3.86
C ALA A 107 9.21 8.43 -2.32
N GLU A 108 8.16 8.89 -1.63
CA GLU A 108 8.10 8.87 -0.17
C GLU A 108 8.16 7.45 0.41
N ARG A 109 7.41 6.50 -0.19
CA ARG A 109 7.46 5.09 0.23
C ARG A 109 8.83 4.47 -0.01
N ALA A 110 9.47 4.78 -1.13
CA ALA A 110 10.81 4.29 -1.43
C ALA A 110 11.84 4.84 -0.43
N ALA A 111 11.76 6.14 -0.10
CA ALA A 111 12.61 6.75 0.92
C ALA A 111 12.40 6.13 2.31
N ALA A 112 11.15 5.86 2.69
CA ALA A 112 10.83 5.20 3.96
C ALA A 112 11.40 3.77 4.04
N ARG A 113 11.31 2.99 2.95
CA ARG A 113 11.90 1.64 2.87
C ARG A 113 13.42 1.69 2.97
N ALA A 114 14.07 2.57 2.22
CA ALA A 114 15.52 2.73 2.29
C ALA A 114 16.00 3.13 3.71
N ALA A 115 15.24 3.98 4.40
CA ALA A 115 15.54 4.35 5.78
C ALA A 115 15.38 3.16 6.75
N ALA A 116 14.35 2.33 6.56
CA ALA A 116 14.13 1.11 7.36
C ALA A 116 15.26 0.09 7.15
N GLU A 117 15.62 -0.21 5.90
CA GLU A 117 16.71 -1.12 5.56
C GLU A 117 18.06 -0.65 6.12
N ALA A 118 18.34 0.66 6.05
CA ALA A 118 19.54 1.23 6.64
C ALA A 118 19.55 1.12 8.18
N ALA A 119 18.40 1.22 8.84
CA ALA A 119 18.27 1.03 10.28
C ALA A 119 18.50 -0.45 10.66
N GLU A 120 17.92 -1.39 9.91
CA GLU A 120 18.11 -2.84 10.11
C GLU A 120 19.57 -3.25 9.91
N ALA A 121 20.22 -2.77 8.85
CA ALA A 121 21.64 -3.05 8.60
C ALA A 121 22.54 -2.55 9.75
N LYS A 122 22.25 -1.36 10.30
CA LYS A 122 22.97 -0.84 11.48
C LYS A 122 22.70 -1.68 12.72
N ALA A 123 21.47 -2.15 12.92
CA ALA A 123 21.12 -3.02 14.04
C ALA A 123 21.85 -4.37 13.96
N LEU A 124 21.86 -5.00 12.78
CA LEU A 124 22.57 -6.26 12.53
C LEU A 124 24.09 -6.11 12.75
N LYS A 125 24.71 -5.03 12.25
CA LYS A 125 26.15 -4.78 12.50
C LYS A 125 26.45 -4.61 14.00
N LYS A 126 25.58 -3.95 14.75
CA LYS A 126 25.73 -3.79 16.20
C LYS A 126 25.56 -5.13 16.93
N ALA A 127 24.63 -5.97 16.50
CA ALA A 127 24.43 -7.31 17.04
C ALA A 127 25.64 -8.21 16.77
N ALA A 128 26.15 -8.23 15.54
CA ALA A 128 27.36 -8.98 15.16
C ALA A 128 28.57 -8.57 16.00
N ARG A 129 28.83 -7.27 16.17
CA ARG A 129 29.93 -6.78 17.02
C ARG A 129 29.77 -7.15 18.49
N ARG A 130 28.54 -7.27 19.00
CA ARG A 130 28.28 -7.73 20.38
C ARG A 130 28.54 -9.23 20.51
N ALA A 131 28.11 -10.03 19.53
CA ALA A 131 28.37 -11.45 19.49
C ALA A 131 29.88 -11.75 19.42
N GLU A 132 30.62 -11.06 18.57
CA GLU A 132 32.08 -11.19 18.45
C GLU A 132 32.79 -10.87 19.77
N ARG A 133 32.38 -9.80 20.47
CA ARG A 133 32.92 -9.46 21.80
C ARG A 133 32.56 -10.49 22.87
N ALA A 134 31.39 -11.11 22.78
CA ALA A 134 30.98 -12.15 23.71
C ALA A 134 31.78 -13.44 23.48
N ALA A 135 31.98 -13.83 22.22
CA ALA A 135 32.84 -14.95 21.84
C ALA A 135 34.27 -14.75 22.33
N ALA A 136 34.88 -13.58 22.06
CA ALA A 136 36.24 -13.29 22.51
C ALA A 136 36.41 -13.33 24.05
N ARG A 137 35.36 -12.98 24.82
CA ARG A 137 35.37 -13.11 26.29
C ARG A 137 35.28 -14.57 26.72
N ALA A 138 34.39 -15.34 26.12
CA ALA A 138 34.26 -16.76 26.40
C ALA A 138 35.56 -17.52 26.09
N ASP A 139 36.24 -17.19 24.98
CA ASP A 139 37.53 -17.78 24.63
C ASP A 139 38.61 -17.43 25.66
N ALA A 140 38.67 -16.17 26.11
CA ALA A 140 39.62 -15.74 27.14
C ALA A 140 39.36 -16.41 28.51
N GLU A 141 38.08 -16.56 28.89
CA GLU A 141 37.68 -17.28 30.11
C GLU A 141 38.01 -18.78 30.02
N ALA A 142 37.84 -19.40 28.85
CA ALA A 142 38.19 -20.80 28.62
C ALA A 142 39.71 -21.04 28.70
N VAL A 143 40.53 -20.15 28.14
CA VAL A 143 42.00 -20.20 28.28
C VAL A 143 42.40 -20.05 29.74
N ALA A 144 41.86 -19.04 30.44
CA ALA A 144 42.17 -18.82 31.85
C ALA A 144 41.77 -20.02 32.75
N ALA A 145 40.62 -20.64 32.48
CA ALA A 145 40.20 -21.85 33.18
C ALA A 145 41.14 -23.03 32.90
N SER A 146 41.62 -23.16 31.66
CA SER A 146 42.57 -24.22 31.28
C SER A 146 43.94 -24.02 31.93
N ASP A 147 44.44 -22.78 31.97
CA ASP A 147 45.70 -22.43 32.63
C ASP A 147 45.63 -22.63 34.16
N ALA A 148 44.48 -22.30 34.77
CA ALA A 148 44.24 -22.56 36.19
C ALA A 148 44.26 -24.06 36.51
N LEU A 149 43.59 -24.88 35.69
CA LEU A 149 43.58 -26.34 35.84
C LEU A 149 44.98 -26.95 35.62
N ALA A 150 45.73 -26.45 34.64
CA ALA A 150 47.12 -26.86 34.41
C ALA A 150 48.03 -26.51 35.61
N SER A 151 47.82 -25.35 36.23
CA SER A 151 48.58 -24.90 37.41
C SER A 151 48.25 -25.75 38.65
N GLU A 152 46.99 -26.15 38.83
CA GLU A 152 46.56 -27.06 39.90
C GLU A 152 47.20 -28.46 39.75
N LEU A 153 47.27 -28.97 38.51
CA LEU A 153 47.90 -30.27 38.21
C LEU A 153 49.44 -30.26 38.28
N ALA A 154 50.08 -29.10 38.14
CA ALA A 154 51.54 -28.95 38.17
C ALA A 154 52.12 -28.69 39.57
N ALA A 155 51.29 -28.47 40.59
CA ALA A 155 51.75 -28.31 41.98
C ALA A 155 52.24 -29.65 42.56
N PRO A 156 53.50 -29.79 42.99
CA PRO A 156 53.97 -31.01 43.62
C PRO A 156 53.55 -31.04 45.09
N GLY A 157 52.59 -31.92 45.40
CA GLY A 157 52.43 -32.52 46.73
C GLY A 157 51.79 -31.65 47.81
N ALA A 158 50.47 -31.79 47.98
CA ALA A 158 49.84 -31.75 49.30
C ALA A 158 49.00 -33.02 49.47
N THR A 159 49.67 -34.04 50.00
CA THR A 159 49.13 -35.11 50.85
C THR A 159 47.90 -35.87 50.36
N ALA A 160 48.18 -37.11 49.96
CA ALA A 160 47.38 -38.26 50.30
C ALA A 160 46.75 -38.12 51.70
N ALA A 161 45.42 -38.07 51.74
CA ALA A 161 44.62 -38.56 52.85
C ALA A 161 43.61 -39.53 52.26
N ALA A 162 43.93 -40.81 52.43
CA ALA A 162 43.00 -41.90 52.23
C ALA A 162 41.72 -41.63 53.04
N SER A 163 40.59 -41.73 52.37
CA SER A 163 39.32 -42.11 53.00
C SER A 163 38.64 -43.06 52.02
N THR A 164 38.94 -44.33 52.28
CA THR A 164 38.11 -45.53 52.13
C THR A 164 36.85 -45.43 51.26
N PRO A 165 36.70 -46.30 50.25
CA PRO A 165 35.44 -46.50 49.54
C PRO A 165 34.57 -47.52 50.31
N ALA A 166 33.43 -47.07 50.81
CA ALA A 166 32.33 -47.87 51.38
C ALA A 166 31.22 -46.86 51.75
N ASP A 167 29.94 -46.95 51.39
CA ASP A 167 29.11 -47.95 50.73
C ASP A 167 27.94 -47.15 50.10
N ALA A 168 27.62 -47.41 48.83
CA ALA A 168 26.34 -47.98 48.40
C ALA A 168 25.07 -47.20 48.83
N ASP A 169 24.58 -46.37 47.92
CA ASP A 169 23.20 -46.52 47.44
C ASP A 169 23.17 -46.26 45.92
N ALA A 170 23.73 -47.23 45.21
CA ALA A 170 23.44 -47.44 43.80
C ALA A 170 22.17 -48.30 43.73
N GLU A 171 21.02 -47.65 43.78
CA GLU A 171 19.87 -48.15 43.03
C GLU A 171 20.18 -47.87 41.55
N PRO A 172 20.15 -48.86 40.64
CA PRO A 172 20.19 -48.59 39.22
C PRO A 172 18.82 -48.02 38.87
N GLY A 173 18.64 -46.73 39.13
CA GLY A 173 17.52 -45.98 38.58
C GLY A 173 17.62 -46.14 37.08
N GLY A 174 16.78 -47.00 36.50
CA GLY A 174 16.81 -47.32 35.07
C GLY A 174 16.74 -46.07 34.19
N PRO A 175 16.80 -46.18 32.85
CA PRO A 175 16.87 -45.02 31.96
C PRO A 175 15.81 -43.94 32.27
N ALA A 176 14.65 -44.33 32.80
CA ALA A 176 13.62 -43.42 33.29
C ALA A 176 14.04 -42.46 34.43
N SER A 177 14.91 -42.86 35.36
CA SER A 177 15.35 -42.02 36.49
C SER A 177 16.36 -40.94 36.05
N GLU A 178 17.25 -41.28 35.12
CA GLU A 178 18.16 -40.31 34.49
C GLU A 178 17.39 -39.30 33.64
N LEU A 179 16.37 -39.76 32.90
CA LEU A 179 15.48 -38.88 32.12
C LEU A 179 14.64 -37.96 33.03
N ALA A 180 14.29 -38.40 34.24
CA ALA A 180 13.54 -37.58 35.20
C ALA A 180 14.34 -36.38 35.72
N ALA A 181 15.66 -36.48 35.79
CA ALA A 181 16.55 -35.38 36.18
C ALA A 181 16.66 -34.30 35.09
N LEU A 182 16.36 -34.63 33.82
CA LEU A 182 16.47 -33.69 32.70
C LEU A 182 15.32 -32.66 32.68
N THR A 183 15.63 -31.48 32.15
CA THR A 183 14.63 -30.44 31.90
C THR A 183 13.78 -30.78 30.66
N VAL A 184 12.59 -30.17 30.56
CA VAL A 184 11.69 -30.39 29.42
C VAL A 184 12.35 -30.04 28.07
N ALA A 185 13.23 -29.03 28.03
CA ALA A 185 13.96 -28.66 26.83
C ALA A 185 14.95 -29.77 26.40
N GLN A 186 15.74 -30.28 27.35
CA GLN A 186 16.71 -31.36 27.10
C GLN A 186 16.02 -32.66 26.65
N LEU A 187 14.86 -32.99 27.22
CA LEU A 187 14.07 -34.14 26.79
C LEU A 187 13.55 -33.98 25.35
N ARG A 188 13.13 -32.76 24.96
CA ARG A 188 12.67 -32.49 23.58
C ARG A 188 13.81 -32.54 22.57
N ASP A 189 15.00 -32.06 22.95
CA ASP A 189 16.19 -32.14 22.10
C ASP A 189 16.62 -33.59 21.92
N ARG A 190 16.57 -34.41 22.98
CA ARG A 190 16.84 -35.86 22.88
C ARG A 190 15.81 -36.56 21.99
N ALA A 191 14.52 -36.29 22.16
CA ALA A 191 13.46 -36.79 21.28
C ALA A 191 13.63 -36.38 19.81
N ARG A 192 14.15 -35.18 19.54
CA ARG A 192 14.50 -34.75 18.18
C ARG A 192 15.68 -35.55 17.62
N THR A 193 16.69 -35.80 18.44
CA THR A 193 17.89 -36.55 18.06
C THR A 193 17.55 -38.01 17.74
N ASP A 194 16.61 -38.58 18.49
CA ASP A 194 16.07 -39.93 18.27
C ASP A 194 15.01 -39.99 17.15
N GLY A 195 14.76 -38.87 16.45
CA GLY A 195 13.85 -38.79 15.31
C GLY A 195 12.36 -38.94 15.65
N ARG A 196 11.98 -38.83 16.93
CA ARG A 196 10.59 -38.91 17.38
C ARG A 196 9.85 -37.63 16.98
N SER A 197 8.57 -37.72 16.61
CA SER A 197 7.74 -36.56 16.25
C SER A 197 6.58 -36.39 17.25
N GLY A 198 5.96 -35.21 17.30
CA GLY A 198 4.84 -34.93 18.22
C GLY A 198 5.21 -34.56 19.66
N TYR A 199 6.49 -34.56 20.02
CA TYR A 199 7.00 -34.27 21.38
C TYR A 199 6.79 -32.82 21.87
N SER A 200 6.45 -31.88 20.97
CA SER A 200 6.35 -30.45 21.32
C SER A 200 5.19 -30.13 22.27
N ARG A 201 4.13 -30.94 22.27
CA ARG A 201 2.94 -30.75 23.11
C ARG A 201 2.93 -31.63 24.35
N LEU A 202 3.93 -32.50 24.50
CA LEU A 202 4.01 -33.43 25.61
C LEU A 202 4.51 -32.75 26.88
N THR A 203 3.96 -33.20 28.01
CA THR A 203 4.39 -32.83 29.37
C THR A 203 5.67 -33.59 29.76
N LYS A 204 6.35 -33.16 30.85
CA LYS A 204 7.63 -33.76 31.26
C LYS A 204 7.53 -35.28 31.47
N ALA A 205 6.48 -35.76 32.13
CA ALA A 205 6.25 -37.19 32.35
C ALA A 205 6.06 -37.95 31.03
N GLN A 206 5.21 -37.42 30.14
CA GLN A 206 4.97 -38.02 28.82
C GLN A 206 6.21 -38.04 27.92
N LEU A 207 7.13 -37.09 28.09
CA LEU A 207 8.42 -37.08 27.39
C LEU A 207 9.37 -38.14 27.95
N ILE A 208 9.33 -38.42 29.24
CA ILE A 208 10.12 -39.49 29.86
C ILE A 208 9.61 -40.84 29.39
N ASP A 209 8.28 -41.07 29.41
CA ASP A 209 7.66 -42.31 28.92
C ASP A 209 7.93 -42.57 27.42
N LEU A 210 8.06 -41.50 26.62
CA LEU A 210 8.37 -41.62 25.20
C LEU A 210 9.84 -42.00 24.93
N LEU A 211 10.72 -41.74 25.88
CA LEU A 211 12.17 -41.91 25.77
C LEU A 211 12.75 -43.06 26.62
N SER A 212 11.93 -43.65 27.51
CA SER A 212 12.27 -44.80 28.34
C SER A 212 12.28 -46.11 27.57
#